data_AF-A0A2D9REV9-F1
#
_entry.id   AF-A0A2D9REV9-F1
#
_cell.length_a   1.000
_cell.length_b   1.000
_cell.length_c   1.000
_cell.angle_alpha   90.00
_cell.angle_beta   90.00
_cell.angle_gamma   90.00
#
_symmetry.space_group_name_H-M   'P 1'
#
loop_
_entity.id
_entity.type
_entity.pdbx_description
1 polymer ?
#
loop_
_entity_poly.entity_id
_entity_poly.type
_entity_poly.pdbx_seq_one_letter_code
_entity_poly.pdbx_strand_id
1 'polypeptide(L)'
;MIISFDLDQTIIPYADAFPVDRPSLLNRLRGAEPVRTGTRYLFDALRKRGHEVWIYTTSERSHERIDRTFRAAGCAVRRIINGPENRQKLASVGYAFSKCPPLFGIGLHIDDEEGVRMEADAHPYKCLIISPSDSEWIDTVLKAVDRH
;
A
#
# COMPACT_ATOMS: atom_id res chain seq x y z
N MET A 1 -0.80 -8.51 -12.82
CA MET A 1 0.48 -8.26 -12.09
C MET A 1 0.22 -8.08 -10.59
N ILE A 2 1.27 -8.06 -9.77
CA ILE A 2 1.18 -7.70 -8.35
C ILE A 2 1.25 -6.18 -8.21
N ILE A 3 0.23 -5.59 -7.58
CA ILE A 3 0.16 -4.17 -7.22
C ILE A 3 0.23 -4.08 -5.70
N SER A 4 1.19 -3.33 -5.19
CA SER A 4 1.33 -3.13 -3.75
C SER A 4 1.09 -1.69 -3.36
N PHE A 5 0.62 -1.48 -2.13
CA PHE A 5 0.37 -0.16 -1.55
C PHE A 5 1.19 0.00 -0.28
N ASP A 6 1.78 1.17 -0.09
CA ASP A 6 2.22 1.60 1.24
C ASP A 6 1.02 1.80 2.19
N LEU A 7 1.30 2.00 3.48
CA LEU A 7 0.31 2.21 4.51
C LEU A 7 0.16 3.69 4.86
N ASP A 8 1.14 4.24 5.58
CA ASP A 8 0.97 5.53 6.23
C ASP A 8 0.98 6.62 5.16
N GLN A 9 0.04 7.56 5.23
CA GLN A 9 -0.20 8.63 4.24
C GLN A 9 -0.58 8.19 2.81
N THR A 10 -0.51 6.90 2.49
CA THR A 10 -1.09 6.32 1.27
C THR A 10 -2.51 5.77 1.50
N ILE A 11 -2.66 4.82 2.44
CA ILE A 11 -3.93 4.14 2.78
C ILE A 11 -4.42 4.51 4.17
N ILE A 12 -3.55 4.67 5.16
CA ILE A 12 -3.88 5.01 6.55
C ILE A 12 -3.43 6.46 6.76
N PRO A 13 -4.32 7.38 7.18
CA PRO A 13 -3.95 8.78 7.30
C PRO A 13 -3.06 8.99 8.52
N TYR A 14 -2.17 9.98 8.42
CA TYR A 14 -1.74 10.70 9.61
C TYR A 14 -2.67 11.89 9.82
N ALA A 15 -3.20 12.04 11.03
CA ALA A 15 -4.21 13.06 11.37
C ALA A 15 -5.41 13.03 10.40
N ASP A 16 -5.73 14.16 9.78
CA ASP A 16 -6.87 14.39 8.88
C ASP A 16 -6.45 14.59 7.42
N ALA A 17 -5.32 14.01 7.01
CA ALA A 17 -4.75 14.18 5.66
C ALA A 17 -5.72 13.84 4.51
N PHE A 18 -6.65 12.91 4.71
CA PHE A 18 -7.71 12.58 3.75
C PHE A 18 -8.94 11.93 4.41
N PRO A 19 -10.10 11.89 3.71
CA PRO A 19 -11.27 11.17 4.17
C PRO A 19 -11.02 9.67 4.37
N VAL A 20 -11.61 9.10 5.43
CA VAL A 20 -11.44 7.69 5.78
C VAL A 20 -12.74 6.97 6.10
N ASP A 21 -12.76 5.71 5.70
CA ASP A 21 -13.75 4.72 6.12
C ASP A 21 -13.33 4.18 7.49
N ARG A 22 -14.07 4.55 8.53
CA ARG A 22 -13.74 4.17 9.91
C ARG A 22 -14.25 2.77 10.23
N PRO A 23 -13.43 1.92 10.89
CA PRO A 23 -13.90 0.62 11.37
C PRO A 23 -14.98 0.79 12.45
N SER A 24 -15.80 -0.25 12.62
CA SER A 24 -16.74 -0.31 13.74
C SER A 24 -16.04 -0.18 15.09
N LEU A 25 -16.77 0.23 16.14
CA LEU A 25 -16.20 0.41 17.47
C LEU A 25 -15.47 -0.85 17.97
N LEU A 26 -16.07 -2.04 17.75
CA LEU A 26 -15.46 -3.32 18.13
C LEU A 26 -14.15 -3.58 17.39
N ASN A 27 -14.10 -3.33 16.08
CA ASN A 27 -12.89 -3.52 15.29
C ASN A 27 -11.81 -2.53 15.68
N ARG A 28 -12.18 -1.28 15.98
CA ARG A 28 -11.25 -0.25 16.48
C ARG A 28 -10.66 -0.62 17.84
N LEU A 29 -11.47 -1.14 18.77
CA LEU A 29 -10.99 -1.65 20.07
C LEU A 29 -10.03 -2.83 19.89
N ARG A 30 -10.18 -3.61 18.82
CA ARG A 30 -9.24 -4.64 18.41
C ARG A 30 -8.05 -4.09 17.61
N GLY A 31 -7.86 -2.78 17.53
CA GLY A 31 -6.70 -2.17 16.87
C GLY A 31 -6.76 -2.12 15.35
N ALA A 32 -7.95 -2.28 14.74
CA ALA A 32 -8.14 -1.93 13.33
C ALA A 32 -8.09 -0.41 13.15
N GLU A 33 -7.42 0.03 12.09
CA GLU A 33 -7.23 1.45 11.77
C GLU A 33 -8.21 1.93 10.69
N PRO A 34 -8.51 3.23 10.61
CA PRO A 34 -9.21 3.80 9.47
C PRO A 34 -8.40 3.66 8.18
N VAL A 35 -9.08 3.45 7.05
CA VAL A 35 -8.46 3.39 5.72
C VAL A 35 -9.04 4.48 4.82
N ARG A 36 -8.25 4.98 3.86
CA ARG A 36 -8.61 6.01 2.89
C ARG A 36 -9.92 5.62 2.20
N THR A 37 -10.87 6.55 2.17
CA THR A 37 -12.19 6.28 1.58
C THR A 37 -12.05 5.79 0.14
N GLY A 38 -12.77 4.72 -0.17
CA GLY A 38 -12.74 4.08 -1.49
C GLY A 38 -11.66 3.01 -1.68
N THR A 39 -10.81 2.73 -0.67
CA THR A 39 -9.81 1.65 -0.73
C THR A 39 -10.43 0.31 -1.13
N ARG A 40 -11.56 -0.06 -0.53
CA ARG A 40 -12.25 -1.32 -0.87
C ARG A 40 -12.67 -1.36 -2.34
N TYR A 41 -13.27 -0.27 -2.83
CA TYR A 41 -13.70 -0.17 -4.22
C TYR A 41 -12.52 -0.31 -5.18
N LEU A 42 -11.42 0.41 -4.91
CA LEU A 42 -10.21 0.33 -5.72
C LEU A 42 -9.64 -1.10 -5.71
N PHE A 43 -9.51 -1.73 -4.55
CA PHE A 43 -8.94 -3.08 -4.44
C PHE A 43 -9.79 -4.11 -5.20
N ASP A 44 -11.12 -4.04 -5.09
CA ASP A 44 -12.01 -4.90 -5.86
C ASP A 44 -11.91 -4.63 -7.37
N ALA A 45 -11.77 -3.37 -7.77
CA ALA A 45 -11.60 -2.98 -9.17
C ALA A 45 -10.27 -3.49 -9.77
N LEU A 46 -9.17 -3.49 -9.00
CA LEU A 46 -7.88 -4.06 -9.41
C LEU A 46 -7.94 -5.59 -9.49
N ARG A 47 -8.60 -6.24 -8.53
CA ARG A 47 -8.77 -7.71 -8.54
C ARG A 47 -9.62 -8.18 -9.71
N LYS A 48 -10.70 -7.46 -10.05
CA LYS A 48 -11.54 -7.74 -11.23
C LYS A 48 -10.78 -7.65 -12.55
N ARG A 49 -9.71 -6.83 -12.60
CA ARG A 49 -8.77 -6.74 -13.72
C ARG A 49 -7.69 -7.84 -13.72
N GLY A 50 -7.73 -8.78 -12.76
CA GLY A 50 -6.77 -9.88 -12.67
C GLY A 50 -5.45 -9.52 -11.95
N HIS A 51 -5.40 -8.41 -11.21
CA HIS A 51 -4.24 -8.06 -10.40
C HIS A 51 -4.33 -8.66 -8.99
N GLU A 52 -3.18 -8.94 -8.40
CA GLU A 52 -3.08 -9.22 -6.97
C GLU A 52 -2.83 -7.91 -6.22
N VAL A 53 -3.53 -7.71 -5.11
CA VAL A 53 -3.35 -6.53 -4.25
C VAL A 53 -2.58 -6.94 -3.00
N TRP A 54 -1.43 -6.30 -2.80
CA TRP A 54 -0.50 -6.53 -1.70
C TRP A 54 -0.34 -5.26 -0.86
N ILE A 55 0.12 -5.42 0.37
CA ILE A 55 0.61 -4.31 1.19
C ILE A 55 2.11 -4.45 1.30
N TYR A 56 2.82 -3.34 1.05
CA TYR A 56 4.26 -3.28 1.20
C TYR A 56 4.63 -1.97 1.89
N THR A 57 5.07 -2.07 3.14
CA THR A 57 5.33 -0.91 4.00
C THR A 57 6.61 -1.08 4.80
N THR A 58 7.20 0.03 5.22
CA THR A 58 8.30 0.06 6.18
C THR A 58 7.81 0.06 7.64
N SER A 59 6.49 0.06 7.87
CA SER A 59 5.89 0.06 9.20
C SER A 59 6.24 -1.16 10.04
N GLU A 60 6.49 -0.95 11.34
CA GLU A 60 6.70 -2.02 12.34
C GLU A 60 5.40 -2.73 12.77
N ARG A 61 4.24 -2.35 12.21
CA ARG A 61 2.98 -3.04 12.48
C ARG A 61 3.12 -4.52 12.14
N SER A 62 2.62 -5.37 13.03
CA SER A 62 2.61 -6.82 12.79
C SER A 62 1.69 -7.18 11.64
N HIS A 63 1.94 -8.32 11.00
CA HIS A 63 1.08 -8.83 9.93
C HIS A 63 -0.37 -8.97 10.39
N GLU A 64 -0.62 -9.41 11.61
CA GLU A 64 -1.96 -9.58 12.18
C GLU A 64 -2.69 -8.25 12.37
N ARG A 65 -1.98 -7.19 12.76
CA ARG A 65 -2.58 -5.85 12.89
C ARG A 65 -2.98 -5.29 11.54
N ILE A 66 -2.09 -5.40 10.55
CA ILE A 66 -2.35 -4.93 9.18
C ILE A 66 -3.51 -5.74 8.58
N ASP A 67 -3.45 -7.07 8.63
CA ASP A 67 -4.50 -7.96 8.13
C ASP A 67 -5.86 -7.66 8.78
N ARG A 68 -5.90 -7.44 10.10
CA ARG A 68 -7.12 -7.05 10.82
C ARG A 68 -7.70 -5.74 10.33
N THR A 69 -6.87 -4.73 10.07
CA THR A 69 -7.31 -3.45 9.50
C THR A 69 -7.99 -3.66 8.16
N PHE A 70 -7.37 -4.38 7.23
CA PHE A 70 -7.95 -4.62 5.90
C PHE A 70 -9.20 -5.50 5.95
N ARG A 71 -9.24 -6.52 6.82
CA ARG A 71 -10.46 -7.31 7.05
C ARG A 71 -11.60 -6.47 7.59
N ALA A 72 -11.33 -5.57 8.54
CA ALA A 72 -12.33 -4.67 9.09
C ALA A 72 -12.88 -3.69 8.05
N ALA A 73 -12.06 -3.30 7.06
CA ALA A 73 -12.46 -2.50 5.91
C ALA A 73 -13.15 -3.32 4.79
N GLY A 74 -13.22 -4.64 4.90
CA GLY A 74 -13.74 -5.53 3.86
C GLY A 74 -12.82 -5.62 2.62
N CYS A 75 -11.54 -5.29 2.78
CA CYS A 75 -10.53 -5.32 1.74
C CYS A 75 -9.79 -6.66 1.78
N ALA A 76 -9.73 -7.37 0.64
CA ALA A 76 -8.92 -8.57 0.52
C ALA A 76 -7.50 -8.21 0.05
N VAL A 77 -6.53 -8.41 0.93
CA VAL A 77 -5.10 -8.30 0.62
C VAL A 77 -4.53 -9.71 0.52
N ARG A 78 -3.74 -9.98 -0.53
CA ARG A 78 -3.15 -11.29 -0.76
C ARG A 78 -1.93 -11.54 0.13
N ARG A 79 -1.06 -10.53 0.28
CA ARG A 79 0.17 -10.61 1.06
C ARG A 79 0.50 -9.25 1.67
N ILE A 80 1.13 -9.30 2.83
CA ILE A 80 1.66 -8.15 3.56
C ILE A 80 3.17 -8.34 3.65
N ILE A 81 3.92 -7.29 3.36
CA ILE A 81 5.35 -7.15 3.62
C ILE A 81 5.48 -5.95 4.55
N ASN A 82 5.86 -6.18 5.80
CA ASN A 82 6.05 -5.12 6.79
C ASN A 82 7.53 -4.74 6.95
N GLY A 83 7.82 -3.76 7.80
CA GLY A 83 9.17 -3.24 8.06
C GLY A 83 10.21 -4.30 8.40
N PRO A 84 9.93 -5.24 9.33
CA PRO A 84 10.82 -6.36 9.62
C PRO A 84 11.14 -7.25 8.40
N GLU A 85 10.13 -7.68 7.63
CA GLU A 85 10.34 -8.50 6.42
C GLU A 85 11.12 -7.72 5.36
N ASN A 86 10.79 -6.44 5.18
CA ASN A 86 11.49 -5.53 4.27
C ASN A 86 12.98 -5.43 4.61
N ARG A 87 13.30 -5.11 5.87
CA ARG A 87 14.69 -4.99 6.34
C ARG A 87 15.46 -6.28 6.17
N GLN A 88 14.85 -7.41 6.52
CA GLN A 88 15.49 -8.72 6.34
C GLN A 88 15.81 -8.98 4.87
N LYS A 89 14.88 -8.66 3.96
CA LYS A 89 15.07 -8.85 2.53
C LYS A 89 16.14 -7.91 1.95
N LEU A 90 16.13 -6.64 2.34
CA LEU A 90 17.13 -5.65 1.90
C LEU A 90 18.54 -5.98 2.40
N ALA A 91 18.67 -6.42 3.66
CA ALA A 91 19.95 -6.86 4.21
C ALA A 91 20.54 -8.03 3.43
N SER A 92 19.69 -8.93 2.90
CA SER A 92 20.15 -10.07 2.09
C SER A 92 20.74 -9.70 0.73
N VAL A 93 20.46 -8.49 0.23
CA VAL A 93 20.98 -8.00 -1.06
C VAL A 93 22.01 -6.88 -0.92
N GLY A 94 22.26 -6.39 0.29
CA GLY A 94 23.32 -5.41 0.57
C GLY A 94 23.05 -3.99 0.06
N TYR A 95 21.81 -3.64 -0.24
CA TYR A 95 21.41 -2.30 -0.73
C TYR A 95 20.64 -1.51 0.33
N ALA A 96 20.81 -0.18 0.32
CA ALA A 96 20.14 0.75 1.22
C ALA A 96 18.95 1.45 0.52
N PHE A 97 17.91 0.68 0.19
CA PHE A 97 16.64 1.22 -0.28
C PHE A 97 15.65 1.38 0.87
N SER A 98 14.73 2.32 0.74
CA SER A 98 13.54 2.37 1.61
C SER A 98 12.63 1.19 1.29
N LYS A 99 12.37 0.96 -0.01
CA LYS A 99 11.60 -0.17 -0.53
C LYS A 99 12.18 -0.67 -1.86
N CYS A 100 12.17 -1.98 -2.08
CA CYS A 100 12.60 -2.58 -3.34
C CYS A 100 11.54 -3.57 -3.87
N PRO A 101 10.47 -3.07 -4.51
CA PRO A 101 9.37 -3.89 -5.02
C PRO A 101 9.79 -5.10 -5.89
N PRO A 102 10.82 -5.01 -6.76
CA PRO A 102 11.28 -6.16 -7.56
C PRO A 102 11.72 -7.37 -6.76
N LEU A 103 12.27 -7.21 -5.55
CA LEU A 103 12.70 -8.33 -4.70
C LEU A 103 11.55 -9.24 -4.28
N PHE A 104 10.32 -8.75 -4.41
CA PHE A 104 9.09 -9.45 -4.09
C PHE A 104 8.24 -9.78 -5.33
N GLY A 105 8.74 -9.47 -6.54
CA GLY A 105 8.00 -9.64 -7.80
C GLY A 105 6.86 -8.65 -8.00
N ILE A 106 6.86 -7.53 -7.27
CA ILE A 106 5.84 -6.48 -7.39
C ILE A 106 6.04 -5.74 -8.72
N GLY A 107 4.98 -5.63 -9.51
CA GLY A 107 5.00 -4.96 -10.82
C GLY A 107 4.75 -3.45 -10.75
N LEU A 108 3.98 -3.00 -9.74
CA LEU A 108 3.71 -1.59 -9.47
C LEU A 108 3.56 -1.37 -7.95
N HIS A 109 4.24 -0.36 -7.43
CA HIS A 109 4.11 0.08 -6.04
C HIS A 109 3.45 1.46 -5.96
N ILE A 110 2.42 1.61 -5.14
CA ILE A 110 1.72 2.87 -4.88
C ILE A 110 2.19 3.39 -3.53
N ASP A 111 2.68 4.62 -3.50
CA ASP A 111 3.28 5.26 -2.32
C ASP A 111 2.94 6.77 -2.33
N ASP A 112 3.18 7.49 -1.24
CA ASP A 112 3.08 8.95 -1.18
C ASP A 112 4.45 9.63 -1.06
N GLU A 113 5.50 8.87 -0.73
CA GLU A 113 6.82 9.42 -0.45
C GLU A 113 7.66 9.60 -1.72
N GLU A 114 8.05 10.85 -1.98
CA GLU A 114 8.88 11.23 -3.12
C GLU A 114 10.25 10.53 -3.14
N GLY A 115 10.84 10.23 -1.97
CA GLY A 115 12.08 9.45 -1.88
C GLY A 115 11.97 8.07 -2.53
N VAL A 116 10.80 7.42 -2.43
CA VAL A 116 10.54 6.12 -3.08
C VAL A 116 10.47 6.26 -4.60
N ARG A 117 9.98 7.40 -5.11
CA ARG A 117 10.03 7.71 -6.55
C ARG A 117 11.46 7.91 -7.03
N MET A 118 12.27 8.66 -6.30
CA MET A 118 13.68 8.87 -6.66
C MET A 118 14.45 7.53 -6.72
N GLU A 119 14.19 6.63 -5.77
CA GLU A 119 14.74 5.27 -5.79
C GLU A 119 14.25 4.48 -7.01
N ALA A 120 12.96 4.60 -7.36
CA ALA A 120 12.36 3.97 -8.54
C ALA A 120 12.91 4.52 -9.85
N ASP A 121 13.13 5.83 -9.98
CA ASP A 121 13.69 6.45 -11.19
C ASP A 121 15.15 5.99 -11.43
N ALA A 122 15.87 5.65 -10.37
CA ALA A 122 17.22 5.10 -10.43
C ALA A 122 17.28 3.59 -10.73
N HIS A 123 16.15 2.87 -10.70
CA HIS A 123 16.09 1.40 -10.78
C HIS A 123 14.98 0.90 -11.71
N PRO A 124 15.02 -0.35 -12.20
CA PRO A 124 14.02 -0.83 -13.17
C PRO A 124 12.72 -1.27 -12.48
N TYR A 125 12.09 -0.41 -11.67
CA TYR A 125 10.79 -0.70 -11.07
C TYR A 125 9.82 0.47 -11.10
N LYS A 126 8.53 0.15 -11.15
CA LYS A 126 7.47 1.14 -11.30
C LYS A 126 6.93 1.54 -9.94
N CYS A 127 6.95 2.84 -9.68
CA CYS A 127 6.28 3.45 -8.54
C CYS A 127 5.31 4.53 -9.04
N LEU A 128 4.11 4.57 -8.48
CA LEU A 128 3.17 5.67 -8.64
C LEU A 128 3.06 6.41 -7.32
N ILE A 129 3.42 7.68 -7.34
CA ILE A 129 3.21 8.56 -6.19
C ILE A 129 1.80 9.12 -6.21
N ILE A 130 1.10 8.98 -5.09
CA ILE A 130 -0.24 9.52 -4.85
C ILE A 130 -0.14 10.50 -3.69
N SER A 131 -0.49 11.75 -3.94
CA SER A 131 -0.59 12.74 -2.86
C SER A 131 -1.70 12.35 -1.86
N PRO A 132 -1.49 12.54 -0.54
CA PRO A 132 -2.55 12.45 0.45
C PRO A 132 -3.74 13.37 0.10
N SER A 133 -3.47 14.52 -0.54
CA SER A 133 -4.50 15.48 -0.96
C SER A 133 -5.18 15.16 -2.31
N ASP A 134 -4.80 14.07 -3.00
CA ASP A 134 -5.45 13.68 -4.25
C ASP A 134 -6.88 13.16 -3.98
N SER A 135 -7.89 13.97 -4.31
CA SER A 135 -9.30 13.59 -4.17
C SER A 135 -9.72 12.52 -5.19
N GLU A 136 -9.03 12.43 -6.33
CA GLU A 136 -9.32 11.53 -7.44
C GLU A 136 -8.36 10.33 -7.47
N TRP A 137 -7.72 10.02 -6.34
CA TRP A 137 -6.64 9.02 -6.25
C TRP A 137 -7.01 7.64 -6.81
N ILE A 138 -8.29 7.25 -6.70
CA ILE A 138 -8.80 6.00 -7.28
C ILE A 138 -8.61 6.01 -8.79
N ASP A 139 -9.07 7.08 -9.45
CA ASP A 139 -8.95 7.26 -10.89
C ASP A 139 -7.48 7.40 -11.31
N THR A 140 -6.67 8.10 -10.51
CA THR A 140 -5.22 8.21 -10.72
C THR A 140 -4.58 6.82 -10.75
N VAL A 141 -4.85 5.97 -9.75
CA VAL A 141 -4.32 4.59 -9.68
C VAL A 141 -4.85 3.74 -10.84
N LEU A 142 -6.16 3.76 -11.11
CA LEU A 142 -6.75 2.96 -12.19
C LEU A 142 -6.19 3.34 -13.57
N LYS A 143 -6.05 4.64 -13.86
CA LYS A 143 -5.43 5.12 -15.10
C LYS A 143 -3.96 4.69 -15.23
N ALA A 144 -3.21 4.68 -14.12
CA ALA A 144 -1.83 4.22 -14.13
C ALA A 144 -1.73 2.71 -14.39
N VAL A 145 -2.64 1.93 -13.80
CA VAL A 145 -2.71 0.47 -14.02
C VAL A 145 -3.13 0.13 -15.44
N ASP A 146 -4.15 0.80 -15.99
CA ASP A 146 -4.69 0.51 -17.32
C ASP A 146 -3.72 0.94 -18.47
N ARG A 147 -2.66 1.69 -18.17
CA ARG A 147 -1.57 2.04 -19.12
C ARG A 147 -0.49 0.95 -19.23
N HIS A 148 -0.58 -0.13 -18.46
CA HIS A 148 0.43 -1.17 -18.32
C HIS A 148 -0.14 -2.57 -18.53
#